data_AF-A0A7S1V2F8-F1
#
_entry.id   AF-A0A7S1V2F8-F1
#
_cell.length_a   1.000
_cell.length_b   1.000
_cell.length_c   1.000
_cell.angle_alpha   90.00
_cell.angle_beta   90.00
_cell.angle_gamma   90.00
#
_symmetry.space_group_name_H-M   'P 1'
#
loop_
_entity.id
_entity.type
_entity.pdbx_description
1 polymer ?
#
loop_
_entity_poly.entity_id
_entity_poly.type
_entity_poly.pdbx_seq_one_letter_code
_entity_poly.pdbx_strand_id
1 'polypeptide(L)'
;REFGVAAGHECEVCEKSRDDIGVEEFRICGTCQMAYYCSEACQKKDWKSGRHKQVCRAPGEFKVGDIAHCLDEQIAGTTGDPGGFVEVISPVVGEGNQNLDIPERWLVKPVVGRNNAPMVVCTDRLKCMKPSLQEYLADGKDEYEHFLPTVGWVEIEGED
;
A
#
# COMPACT_ATOMS: atom_id res chain seq x y z
N ARG A 1 14.01 -15.84 0.90
CA ARG A 1 13.67 -15.23 -0.41
C ARG A 1 13.19 -13.84 -0.10
N GLU A 2 13.91 -12.81 -0.54
CA GLU A 2 13.52 -11.42 -0.33
C GLU A 2 12.27 -11.16 -1.19
N PHE A 3 11.15 -10.82 -0.54
CA PHE A 3 9.95 -10.40 -1.24
C PHE A 3 10.21 -9.01 -1.81
N GLY A 4 10.80 -8.97 -3.00
CA GLY A 4 10.99 -7.74 -3.77
C GLY A 4 9.64 -7.10 -4.01
N VAL A 5 9.45 -5.88 -3.50
CA VAL A 5 8.25 -5.07 -3.74
C VAL A 5 8.11 -4.93 -5.25
N ALA A 6 7.04 -5.50 -5.83
CA ALA A 6 6.81 -5.47 -7.27
C ALA A 6 6.89 -4.02 -7.76
N ALA A 7 7.86 -3.75 -8.64
CA ALA A 7 8.04 -2.43 -9.24
C ALA A 7 6.71 -2.00 -9.89
N GLY A 8 6.29 -0.76 -9.67
CA GLY A 8 5.08 -0.23 -10.29
C GLY A 8 5.22 -0.30 -11.80
N HIS A 9 4.24 -0.92 -12.45
CA HIS A 9 4.25 -1.16 -13.89
C HIS A 9 3.75 0.06 -14.69
N GLU A 10 3.27 1.11 -14.01
CA GLU A 10 2.62 2.26 -14.62
C GLU A 10 3.00 3.57 -13.91
N CYS A 11 2.92 4.67 -14.64
CA CYS A 11 3.13 6.01 -14.11
C CYS A 11 1.91 6.48 -13.32
N GLU A 12 2.12 6.95 -12.09
CA GLU A 12 1.09 7.49 -11.18
C GLU A 12 0.33 8.72 -11.72
N VAL A 13 0.77 9.32 -12.83
CA VAL A 13 0.22 10.59 -13.34
C VAL A 13 -0.36 10.48 -14.74
N CYS A 14 0.22 9.63 -15.57
CA CYS A 14 -0.23 9.48 -16.95
C CYS A 14 -0.69 8.05 -17.26
N GLU A 15 -0.63 7.14 -16.29
CA GLU A 15 -1.12 5.75 -16.34
C GLU A 15 -0.46 4.88 -17.41
N LYS A 16 0.51 5.43 -18.15
CA LYS A 16 1.26 4.70 -19.16
C LYS A 16 2.21 3.70 -18.53
N SER A 17 2.30 2.52 -19.13
CA SER A 17 3.30 1.50 -18.81
C SER A 17 4.69 1.89 -19.32
N ARG A 18 5.72 1.10 -18.98
CA ARG A 18 7.08 1.27 -19.52
C ARG A 18 7.13 1.15 -21.04
N ASP A 19 6.37 0.20 -21.59
CA ASP A 19 6.34 -0.08 -23.03
C ASP A 19 5.70 1.07 -23.80
N ASP A 20 4.64 1.67 -23.26
CA ASP A 20 3.94 2.81 -23.88
C ASP A 20 4.80 4.07 -24.05
N ILE A 21 5.83 4.22 -23.20
CA ILE A 21 6.72 5.39 -23.16
C ILE A 21 8.15 5.07 -23.61
N GLY A 22 8.48 3.79 -23.79
CA GLY A 22 9.82 3.34 -24.16
C GLY A 22 10.89 3.68 -23.11
N VAL A 23 10.61 3.50 -21.82
CA VAL A 23 11.62 3.64 -20.75
C VAL A 23 11.90 2.30 -20.10
N GLU A 24 13.18 2.02 -19.82
CA GLU A 24 13.60 0.79 -19.14
C GLU A 24 13.10 0.73 -17.69
N GLU A 25 13.14 1.88 -17.00
CA GLU A 25 12.83 1.99 -15.58
C GLU A 25 12.03 3.26 -15.26
N PHE A 26 11.08 3.11 -14.33
CA PHE A 26 10.37 4.23 -13.74
C PHE A 26 11.20 4.88 -12.64
N ARG A 27 11.06 6.20 -12.50
CA ARG A 27 11.55 6.92 -11.31
C ARG A 27 10.67 6.60 -10.13
N ILE A 28 11.30 6.25 -9.01
CA ILE A 28 10.60 5.97 -7.76
C ILE A 28 10.67 7.21 -6.87
N CYS A 29 9.60 7.52 -6.14
CA CYS A 29 9.64 8.55 -5.11
C CYS A 29 10.71 8.20 -4.05
N GLY A 30 11.67 9.10 -3.82
CA GLY A 30 12.76 8.88 -2.87
C GLY A 30 12.32 8.81 -1.40
N THR A 31 11.12 9.33 -1.08
CA THR A 31 10.60 9.33 0.29
C THR A 31 9.82 8.06 0.58
N CYS A 32 8.75 7.78 -0.16
CA CYS A 32 7.90 6.62 0.13
C CYS A 32 8.34 5.33 -0.55
N GLN A 33 9.13 5.43 -1.62
CA GLN A 33 9.56 4.29 -2.44
C GLN A 33 8.43 3.46 -3.07
N MET A 34 7.18 3.96 -3.04
CA MET A 34 5.98 3.26 -3.52
C MET A 34 5.35 3.87 -4.78
N ALA A 35 5.65 5.14 -5.09
CA ALA A 35 5.10 5.85 -6.24
C ALA A 35 6.09 5.87 -7.42
N TYR A 36 5.60 5.58 -8.62
CA TYR A 36 6.40 5.40 -9.84
C TYR A 36 6.04 6.44 -10.89
N TYR A 37 7.05 7.01 -11.56
CA TYR A 37 6.87 8.11 -12.49
C TYR A 37 7.74 7.94 -13.73
N CYS A 38 7.16 8.14 -14.92
CA CYS A 38 7.92 8.13 -16.18
C CYS A 38 8.95 9.26 -16.25
N SER A 39 8.72 10.36 -15.52
CA SER A 39 9.54 11.54 -15.59
C SER A 39 9.50 12.35 -14.30
N GLU A 40 10.53 13.16 -14.05
CA GLU A 40 10.53 14.16 -12.99
C GLU A 40 9.38 15.17 -13.15
N ALA A 41 8.96 15.45 -14.39
CA ALA A 41 7.80 16.28 -14.67
C ALA A 41 6.51 15.68 -14.10
N CYS A 42 6.31 14.37 -14.27
CA CYS A 42 5.18 13.66 -13.67
C CYS A 42 5.26 13.67 -12.14
N GLN A 43 6.41 13.33 -11.56
CA GLN A 43 6.59 13.38 -10.09
C GLN A 43 6.26 14.76 -9.52
N LYS A 44 6.78 15.84 -10.14
CA LYS A 44 6.49 17.22 -9.71
C LYS A 44 5.02 17.59 -9.90
N LYS A 45 4.38 17.13 -10.98
CA LYS A 45 2.95 17.37 -11.23
C LYS A 45 2.10 16.73 -10.15
N ASP A 46 2.42 15.50 -9.78
CA ASP A 46 1.72 14.75 -8.72
C ASP A 46 1.91 15.37 -7.33
N TRP A 47 3.12 15.87 -7.07
CA TRP A 47 3.40 16.58 -5.83
C TRP A 47 2.62 17.90 -5.75
N LYS A 48 2.56 18.64 -6.87
CA LYS A 48 1.88 19.94 -6.94
C LYS A 48 0.36 19.84 -6.92
N SER A 49 -0.23 18.79 -7.48
CA SER A 49 -1.68 18.55 -7.39
C SER A 49 -2.12 18.30 -5.94
N GLY A 50 -1.19 17.90 -5.07
CA GLY A 50 -1.42 17.67 -3.64
C GLY A 50 -1.73 16.20 -3.32
N ARG A 51 -2.20 15.43 -4.30
CA ARG A 51 -2.52 14.01 -4.20
C ARG A 51 -1.40 13.20 -3.53
N HIS A 52 -0.21 13.18 -4.14
CA HIS A 52 0.90 12.43 -3.56
C HIS A 52 1.38 13.04 -2.24
N LYS A 53 1.39 14.37 -2.13
CA LYS A 53 1.90 15.09 -0.95
C LYS A 53 1.14 14.75 0.33
N GLN A 54 -0.17 14.50 0.23
CA GLN A 54 -1.01 14.19 1.39
C GLN A 54 -0.67 12.82 1.99
N VAL A 55 -0.37 11.85 1.13
CA VAL A 55 -0.20 10.43 1.48
C VAL A 55 1.27 9.97 1.49
N CYS A 56 2.21 10.78 1.00
CA CYS A 56 3.62 10.43 0.99
C CYS A 56 4.20 10.38 2.41
N ARG A 57 4.75 9.21 2.76
CA ARG A 57 5.38 8.88 4.04
C ARG A 57 6.59 8.00 3.82
N ALA A 58 7.58 8.08 4.70
CA ALA A 58 8.68 7.12 4.66
C ALA A 58 8.17 5.71 5.03
N PRO A 59 8.82 4.63 4.56
CA PRO A 59 8.45 3.28 4.97
C PRO A 59 8.42 3.15 6.51
N GLY A 60 7.29 2.70 7.05
CA GLY A 60 7.09 2.56 8.51
C GLY A 60 6.48 3.79 9.18
N GLU A 61 6.43 4.94 8.51
CA GLU A 61 5.70 6.11 9.00
C GLU A 61 4.22 6.02 8.62
N PHE A 62 3.34 5.97 9.61
CA PHE A 62 1.89 5.97 9.43
C PHE A 62 1.25 7.08 10.26
N LYS A 63 0.08 7.54 9.82
CA LYS A 63 -0.80 8.44 10.55
C LYS A 63 -2.18 7.83 10.68
N VAL A 64 -2.91 8.27 11.71
CA VAL A 64 -4.32 7.92 11.88
C VAL A 64 -5.09 8.35 10.63
N GLY A 65 -5.90 7.43 10.11
CA GLY A 65 -6.66 7.55 8.86
C GLY A 65 -5.91 7.07 7.61
N ASP A 66 -4.62 6.71 7.70
CA ASP A 66 -3.92 6.12 6.56
C ASP A 66 -4.49 4.74 6.24
N ILE A 67 -4.56 4.39 4.96
CA ILE A 67 -4.85 3.02 4.53
C ILE A 67 -3.53 2.34 4.21
N ALA A 68 -3.29 1.20 4.83
CA ALA A 68 -2.09 0.40 4.69
C ALA A 68 -2.41 -1.00 4.17
N HIS A 69 -1.47 -1.59 3.45
CA HIS A 69 -1.52 -3.01 3.16
C HIS A 69 -0.90 -3.77 4.34
N CYS A 70 -1.68 -4.65 4.96
CA CYS A 70 -1.21 -5.49 6.04
C CYS A 70 -0.76 -6.85 5.51
N LEU A 71 0.53 -7.15 5.73
CA LEU A 71 1.18 -8.40 5.35
C LEU A 71 1.11 -9.47 6.46
N ASP A 72 0.23 -9.29 7.44
CA ASP A 72 0.00 -10.27 8.48
C ASP A 72 -0.91 -11.39 7.96
N GLU A 73 -0.37 -12.60 7.87
CA GLU A 73 -1.07 -13.79 7.37
C GLU A 73 -2.33 -14.13 8.19
N GLN A 74 -2.43 -13.67 9.44
CA GLN A 74 -3.64 -13.83 10.24
C GLN A 74 -4.81 -13.00 9.69
N ILE A 75 -4.52 -11.87 9.04
CA ILE A 75 -5.55 -11.06 8.36
C ILE A 75 -6.00 -11.73 7.08
N ALA A 76 -5.08 -12.39 6.38
CA ALA A 76 -5.40 -13.03 5.10
C ALA A 76 -6.54 -14.05 5.20
N GLY A 77 -6.59 -14.80 6.30
CA GLY A 77 -7.68 -15.75 6.58
C GLY A 77 -9.04 -15.09 6.90
N THR A 78 -9.05 -13.81 7.30
CA THR A 78 -10.28 -13.07 7.64
C THR A 78 -10.86 -12.26 6.48
N THR A 79 -10.01 -11.80 5.55
CA THR A 79 -10.44 -11.07 4.36
C THR A 79 -10.61 -11.97 3.13
N GLY A 80 -10.01 -13.17 3.13
CA GLY A 80 -10.01 -14.07 1.97
C GLY A 80 -8.93 -13.74 0.93
N ASP A 81 -8.13 -12.70 1.17
CA ASP A 81 -7.01 -12.24 0.34
C ASP A 81 -5.69 -12.37 1.09
N PRO A 82 -4.57 -12.80 0.47
CA PRO A 82 -3.25 -13.01 1.11
C PRO A 82 -2.56 -11.78 1.74
N GLY A 83 -3.28 -10.67 1.88
CA GLY A 83 -2.92 -9.46 2.59
C GLY A 83 -4.14 -8.53 2.60
N GLY A 84 -4.53 -8.04 3.78
CA GLY A 84 -5.73 -7.22 3.93
C GLY A 84 -5.41 -5.74 3.90
N PHE A 85 -6.31 -4.93 3.34
CA PHE A 85 -6.24 -3.48 3.47
C PHE A 85 -6.82 -3.08 4.82
N VAL A 86 -6.08 -2.25 5.54
CA VAL A 86 -6.46 -1.81 6.88
C VAL A 86 -6.36 -0.30 7.00
N GLU A 87 -7.31 0.31 7.70
CA GLU A 87 -7.24 1.71 8.12
C GLU A 87 -6.51 1.80 9.46
N VAL A 88 -5.52 2.68 9.53
CA VAL A 88 -4.73 2.97 10.73
C VAL A 88 -5.56 3.82 11.69
N ILE A 89 -5.87 3.28 12.87
CA ILE A 89 -6.78 3.92 13.83
C ILE A 89 -6.04 4.66 14.94
N SER A 90 -5.02 4.05 15.54
CA SER A 90 -4.23 4.71 16.59
C SER A 90 -2.92 3.98 16.85
N PRO A 91 -1.87 4.69 17.29
CA PRO A 91 -0.67 4.04 17.78
C PRO A 91 -0.97 3.27 19.07
N VAL A 92 -0.44 2.06 19.18
CA VAL A 92 -0.49 1.30 20.44
C VAL A 92 0.76 1.66 21.24
N VAL A 93 0.60 2.57 22.19
CA VAL A 93 1.69 2.99 23.08
C VAL A 93 1.82 1.95 24.19
N GLY A 94 2.97 1.27 24.26
CA GLY A 94 3.27 0.41 25.40
C GLY A 94 3.37 1.25 26.68
N GLU A 95 2.94 0.70 27.82
CA GLU A 95 3.12 1.33 29.13
C GLU A 95 4.63 1.52 29.39
N GLY A 96 5.20 2.68 29.07
CA GLY A 96 6.57 3.01 29.47
C GLY A 96 7.43 3.81 28.49
N ASN A 97 7.02 4.06 27.24
CA ASN A 97 7.80 4.92 26.34
C ASN A 97 6.90 5.85 25.53
N GLN A 98 6.86 7.13 25.94
CA GLN A 98 6.07 8.18 25.29
C GLN A 98 6.79 8.78 24.08
N ASN A 99 7.97 8.26 23.72
CA ASN A 99 8.83 8.88 22.72
C ASN A 99 9.47 7.82 21.80
N LEU A 100 8.65 7.26 20.92
CA LEU A 100 9.12 6.62 19.70
C LEU A 100 8.48 7.40 18.56
N ASP A 101 9.30 8.10 17.76
CA ASP A 101 8.87 8.85 16.57
C ASP A 101 8.08 7.97 15.57
N ILE A 102 8.27 6.64 15.67
CA ILE A 102 7.52 5.62 14.94
C ILE A 102 7.01 4.58 15.95
N PRO A 103 5.69 4.43 16.14
CA PRO A 103 5.11 3.39 16.99
C PRO A 103 5.55 2.00 16.52
N GLU A 104 5.81 1.07 17.44
CA GLU A 104 6.10 -0.33 17.08
C GLU A 104 4.85 -1.09 16.63
N ARG A 105 3.67 -0.62 17.06
CA ARG A 105 2.39 -1.28 16.86
C ARG A 105 1.28 -0.26 16.62
N TRP A 106 0.30 -0.65 15.82
CA TRP A 106 -0.86 0.13 15.45
C TRP A 106 -2.14 -0.66 15.68
N LEU A 107 -3.16 0.00 16.21
CA LEU A 107 -4.53 -0.46 16.13
C LEU A 107 -5.02 -0.13 14.73
N VAL A 108 -5.48 -1.15 14.00
CA VAL A 108 -5.97 -1.03 12.64
C VAL A 108 -7.32 -1.72 12.52
N LYS A 109 -8.12 -1.37 11.53
CA LYS A 109 -9.36 -2.10 11.20
C LYS A 109 -9.34 -2.49 9.72
N PRO A 110 -9.84 -3.69 9.34
CA PRO A 110 -10.00 -4.03 7.94
C PRO A 110 -10.87 -3.01 7.20
N VAL A 111 -10.46 -2.60 6.00
CA VAL A 111 -11.24 -1.74 5.11
C VAL A 111 -12.33 -2.56 4.42
N VAL A 112 -12.03 -3.82 4.10
CA VAL A 112 -12.91 -4.74 3.38
C VAL A 112 -12.99 -6.05 4.15
N GLY A 113 -14.18 -6.64 4.26
CA GLY A 113 -14.38 -7.98 4.85
C GLY A 113 -15.65 -8.11 5.69
N ARG A 114 -15.97 -9.34 6.08
CA ARG A 114 -17.14 -9.65 6.94
C ARG A 114 -16.91 -9.31 8.41
N ASN A 115 -15.66 -9.09 8.82
CA ASN A 115 -15.27 -8.81 10.19
C ASN A 115 -14.53 -7.47 10.26
N ASN A 116 -15.18 -6.46 10.84
CA ASN A 116 -14.62 -5.11 10.99
C ASN A 116 -14.01 -4.89 12.39
N ALA A 117 -13.74 -5.97 13.13
CA ALA A 117 -13.13 -5.88 14.44
C ALA A 117 -11.71 -5.26 14.34
N PRO A 118 -11.41 -4.21 15.10
CA PRO A 118 -10.06 -3.66 15.18
C PRO A 118 -9.07 -4.67 15.76
N MET A 119 -7.83 -4.61 15.29
CA MET A 119 -6.74 -5.49 15.71
C MET A 119 -5.42 -4.74 15.82
N VAL A 120 -4.48 -5.31 16.56
CA VAL A 120 -3.15 -4.72 16.75
C VAL A 120 -2.15 -5.38 15.81
N VAL A 121 -1.47 -4.58 15.00
CA VAL A 121 -0.49 -5.03 14.01
C VAL A 121 0.85 -4.33 14.24
N CYS A 122 1.94 -5.06 14.08
CA CYS A 122 3.29 -4.48 14.15
C CYS A 122 3.60 -3.62 12.92
N THR A 123 4.32 -2.52 13.11
CA THR A 123 4.63 -1.56 12.03
C THR A 123 5.39 -2.18 10.86
N ASP A 124 6.24 -3.19 11.10
CA ASP A 124 6.98 -3.92 10.07
C ASP A 124 6.07 -4.77 9.15
N ARG A 125 4.86 -5.12 9.63
CA ARG A 125 3.81 -5.81 8.88
C ARG A 125 2.89 -4.87 8.10
N LEU A 126 2.99 -3.56 8.32
CA LEU A 126 2.26 -2.57 7.53
C LEU A 126 3.14 -2.05 6.40
N LYS A 127 2.54 -1.87 5.22
CA LYS A 127 3.16 -1.19 4.08
C LYS A 127 2.28 -0.02 3.66
N CYS A 128 2.90 1.15 3.47
CA CYS A 128 2.24 2.29 2.86
C CYS A 128 1.76 1.89 1.46
N MET A 129 0.59 2.36 1.06
CA MET A 129 0.07 2.07 -0.26
C MET A 129 0.56 3.04 -1.32
N LYS A 130 0.29 2.70 -2.58
CA LYS A 130 0.34 3.65 -3.67
C LYS A 130 -0.68 4.77 -3.42
N PRO A 131 -0.32 6.04 -3.70
CA PRO A 131 -1.23 7.17 -3.54
C PRO A 131 -2.57 7.01 -4.25
N SER A 132 -2.54 6.50 -5.49
CA SER A 132 -3.71 6.19 -6.31
C SER A 132 -4.68 5.23 -5.61
N LEU A 133 -4.17 4.19 -4.97
CA LEU A 133 -4.98 3.20 -4.27
C LEU A 133 -5.56 3.74 -2.96
N GLN A 134 -4.83 4.64 -2.29
CA GLN A 134 -5.32 5.27 -1.06
C GLN A 134 -6.49 6.22 -1.33
N GLU A 135 -6.49 6.96 -2.44
CA GLU A 135 -7.64 7.74 -2.87
C GLU A 135 -8.83 6.86 -3.27
N TYR A 136 -8.58 5.81 -4.05
CA TYR A 136 -9.62 4.88 -4.49
C TYR A 136 -10.40 4.29 -3.30
N LEU A 137 -9.69 3.84 -2.26
CA LEU A 137 -10.30 3.28 -1.05
C LEU A 137 -10.97 4.34 -0.17
N ALA A 138 -10.45 5.58 -0.15
CA ALA A 138 -11.08 6.67 0.61
C ALA A 138 -12.45 7.08 0.04
N ASP A 139 -12.67 6.88 -1.27
CA ASP A 139 -13.95 7.14 -1.94
C ASP A 139 -15.02 6.05 -1.65
N GLY A 140 -14.70 5.00 -0.90
CA GLY A 140 -15.66 3.96 -0.51
C GLY A 140 -16.14 3.08 -1.67
N LYS A 141 -15.34 2.92 -2.72
CA LYS A 141 -15.65 2.03 -3.84
C LYS A 141 -15.24 0.60 -3.47
N ASP A 142 -16.23 -0.26 -3.24
CA ASP A 142 -16.07 -1.67 -2.90
C ASP A 142 -15.59 -2.55 -4.09
N GLU A 143 -15.43 -2.00 -5.30
CA GLU A 143 -15.12 -2.76 -6.52
C GLU A 143 -13.60 -2.99 -6.72
N TYR A 144 -13.03 -3.81 -5.85
CA TYR A 144 -11.60 -4.07 -5.72
C TYR A 144 -10.93 -4.84 -6.88
N GLU A 145 -11.70 -5.34 -7.84
CA GLU A 145 -11.19 -6.27 -8.87
C GLU A 145 -10.20 -5.65 -9.87
N HIS A 146 -10.14 -4.33 -10.00
CA HIS A 146 -9.35 -3.66 -11.05
C HIS A 146 -7.89 -3.36 -10.66
N PHE A 147 -7.52 -3.42 -9.38
CA PHE A 147 -6.20 -2.97 -8.88
C PHE A 147 -5.33 -4.07 -8.26
N LEU A 148 -5.84 -5.30 -8.16
CA LEU A 148 -4.96 -6.42 -7.85
C LEU A 148 -3.95 -6.54 -9.00
N PRO A 149 -2.64 -6.64 -8.74
CA PRO A 149 -1.75 -7.19 -9.75
C PRO A 149 -2.40 -8.52 -10.16
N THR A 150 -2.56 -8.75 -11.45
CA THR A 150 -2.91 -10.07 -11.96
C THR A 150 -1.79 -11.00 -11.52
N VAL A 151 -1.91 -11.53 -10.31
CA VAL A 151 -1.27 -12.76 -9.91
C VAL A 151 -1.90 -13.78 -10.84
N GLY A 152 -1.27 -13.96 -11.99
CA GLY A 152 -1.62 -15.01 -12.92
C GLY A 152 -1.62 -16.29 -12.10
N TRP A 153 -2.81 -16.83 -11.86
CA TRP A 153 -2.97 -18.20 -11.41
C TRP A 153 -2.35 -19.05 -12.51
N VAL A 154 -1.09 -19.41 -12.34
CA VAL A 154 -0.54 -20.54 -13.07
C VAL A 154 -1.19 -21.74 -12.42
N GLU A 155 -2.25 -22.25 -13.06
CA GLU A 155 -2.74 -23.60 -12.81
C GLU A 155 -1.55 -24.53 -13.07
N ILE A 156 -0.96 -25.06 -12.01
CA ILE A 156 -0.06 -26.19 -12.14
C ILE A 156 -0.98 -27.37 -12.37
N GLU A 157 -1.21 -27.72 -13.64
CA GLU A 157 -1.81 -29.00 -13.97
C GLU A 157 -0.91 -30.08 -13.37
N GLY A 158 -1.46 -30.81 -12.39
CA GLY A 158 -0.85 -32.03 -11.89
C GLY A 158 -0.96 -33.09 -12.97
N GLU A 159 0.17 -33.45 -13.58
CA GLU A 159 0.30 -34.70 -14.33
C GLU A 159 0.47 -35.84 -13.33
N ASP A 160 -0.49 -36.78 -13.36
CA ASP A 160 -0.41 -38.14 -12.80
C ASP A 160 0.63 -39.01 -13.54
#